data_AF-A0A836G008-F1
#
_entry.id   AF-A0A836G008-F1
#
_cell.length_a   1.000
_cell.length_b   1.000
_cell.length_c   1.000
_cell.angle_alpha   90.00
_cell.angle_beta   90.00
_cell.angle_gamma   90.00
#
_symmetry.space_group_name_H-M   'P 1'
#
loop_
_entity.id
_entity.type
_entity.pdbx_description
1 polymer ?
#
loop_
_entity_poly.entity_id
_entity_poly.type
_entity_poly.pdbx_seq_one_letter_code
_entity_poly.pdbx_strand_id
1 'polypeptide(L)' 'GDSGGPLVADNEQIGVVSWGIPCAKNQPDVFTRVSTYLTWINDCIQRDKFIN' A
#
# COMPACT_ATOMS: atom_id res chain seq x y z
N GLY A 1 -12.14 -9.17 -0.52
CA GLY A 1 -12.01 -7.77 -0.11
C GLY A 1 -10.64 -7.30 -0.54
N ASP A 2 -10.55 -6.09 -1.08
CA ASP A 2 -9.34 -5.63 -1.78
C ASP A 2 -8.30 -4.99 -0.83
N SER A 3 -8.63 -4.87 0.46
CA SER A 3 -7.74 -4.36 1.50
C SER A 3 -6.40 -5.09 1.50
N GLY A 4 -5.30 -4.32 1.49
CA GLY A 4 -3.94 -4.85 1.37
C GLY A 4 -3.43 -4.96 -0.08
N GLY A 5 -4.29 -4.79 -1.09
CA GLY A 5 -3.89 -4.78 -2.49
C GLY A 5 -3.03 -3.58 -2.89
N PRO A 6 -2.24 -3.68 -3.98
CA PRO A 6 -1.37 -2.59 -4.43
C PRO A 6 -2.09 -1.57 -5.30
N LEU A 7 -1.75 -0.29 -5.12
CA LEU A 7 -1.96 0.75 -6.12
C LEU A 7 -0.62 1.01 -6.81
N VAL A 8 -0.58 0.86 -8.14
CA VAL A 8 0.65 0.94 -8.94
C VAL A 8 0.56 2.10 -9.95
N ALA A 9 1.64 2.87 -10.05
CA ALA A 9 1.86 3.87 -11.09
C ALA A 9 3.33 3.81 -11.53
N ASP A 10 3.60 3.96 -12.83
CA ASP A 10 4.96 3.90 -13.39
C ASP A 10 5.76 2.66 -12.96
N ASN A 11 5.06 1.51 -12.84
CA ASN A 11 5.62 0.24 -12.40
C ASN A 11 6.17 0.25 -10.95
N GLU A 12 5.79 1.26 -10.15
CA GLU A 12 6.07 1.37 -8.72
C GLU A 12 4.80 1.26 -7.88
N GLN A 13 4.88 0.58 -6.74
CA GLN A 13 3.78 0.53 -5.78
C GLN A 13 3.74 1.82 -4.95
N ILE A 14 2.73 2.65 -5.21
CA ILE A 14 2.56 3.96 -4.55
C ILE A 14 1.57 3.92 -3.39
N GLY A 15 0.72 2.90 -3.32
CA GLY A 15 -0.31 2.77 -2.29
C GLY A 15 -0.65 1.33 -1.90
N VAL A 16 -1.30 1.21 -0.74
CA VAL A 16 -1.94 -0.02 -0.25
C VAL A 16 -3.41 0.27 0.00
N VAL A 17 -4.33 -0.52 -0.55
CA VAL A 17 -5.78 -0.34 -0.34
C VAL A 17 -6.09 -0.34 1.16
N SER A 18 -6.67 0.75 1.66
CA SER A 18 -7.04 0.90 3.06
C SER A 18 -8.54 0.69 3.24
N TRP A 19 -9.33 1.65 2.74
CA TRP A 19 -10.78 1.61 2.82
C TRP A 19 -11.37 2.40 1.66
N GLY A 20 -12.62 2.10 1.38
CA GLY A 20 -13.42 2.81 0.40
C GLY A 20 -14.87 2.76 0.84
N ILE A 21 -15.65 3.68 0.31
CA ILE A 21 -17.10 3.64 0.41
C ILE A 21 -17.60 3.00 -0.91
N PRO A 22 -18.72 2.25 -0.91
CA PRO A 22 -19.21 1.60 -2.11
C PRO A 22 -19.23 2.52 -3.33
N CYS A 23 -18.90 1.94 -4.49
CA CYS A 23 -18.66 2.64 -5.75
C CYS A 23 -19.81 3.57 -6.18
N ALA A 24 -19.50 4.47 -7.12
CA ALA A 24 -20.45 5.43 -7.71
C ALA A 24 -21.03 6.48 -6.74
N LYS A 25 -20.32 6.77 -5.63
CA LYS A 25 -20.68 7.84 -4.68
C LYS A 25 -19.85 9.12 -4.81
N ASN A 26 -19.12 9.31 -5.92
CA ASN A 26 -18.19 10.43 -6.12
C ASN A 26 -17.15 10.58 -4.99
N GLN A 27 -16.77 9.47 -4.37
CA GLN A 27 -15.75 9.42 -3.33
C GLN A 27 -14.62 8.52 -3.82
N PRO A 28 -13.36 8.98 -3.75
CA PRO A 28 -12.23 8.15 -4.12
C PRO A 28 -11.99 7.07 -3.07
N ASP A 29 -11.42 5.96 -3.50
CA ASP A 29 -10.83 4.98 -2.59
C ASP A 29 -9.64 5.58 -1.85
N VAL A 30 -9.45 5.15 -0.61
CA VAL A 30 -8.38 5.64 0.27
C VAL A 30 -7.29 4.59 0.39
N PHE A 31 -6.06 5.03 0.14
CA PHE A 31 -4.86 4.20 0.15
C PHE A 31 -3.88 4.69 1.20
N THR A 32 -3.20 3.76 1.87
CA THR A 32 -2.00 4.08 2.66
C THR A 32 -0.88 4.47 1.70
N ARG A 33 -0.31 5.67 1.88
CA ARG A 33 0.79 6.19 1.05
C ARG A 33 2.09 5.44 1.37
N VAL A 34 2.61 4.67 0.40
CA VAL A 34 3.83 3.86 0.59
C VAL A 34 5.03 4.72 0.97
N SER A 35 5.20 5.88 0.33
CA SER A 35 6.36 6.75 0.57
C SER A 35 6.51 7.23 2.01
N THR A 36 5.41 7.35 2.77
CA THR A 36 5.42 7.72 4.19
C THR A 36 6.10 6.66 5.07
N TYR A 37 6.08 5.39 4.65
CA TYR A 37 6.52 4.25 5.45
C TYR A 37 7.74 3.52 4.88
N LEU A 38 8.38 4.06 3.85
CA LEU A 38 9.49 3.38 3.14
C LEU A 38 10.60 2.91 4.09
N THR A 39 11.00 3.71 5.09
CA THR A 39 12.01 3.31 6.07
C THR A 39 11.59 2.04 6.81
N TRP A 40 10.38 2.04 7.40
CA TRP A 40 9.86 0.88 8.13
C TRP A 40 9.66 -0.35 7.24
N ILE A 41 9.17 -0.16 6.02
CA ILE A 41 8.99 -1.23 5.04
C ILE A 41 10.34 -1.88 4.71
N ASN A 42 11.36 -1.05 4.41
CA ASN A 42 12.69 -1.54 4.11
C ASN A 42 13.31 -2.27 5.30
N ASP A 43 13.19 -1.74 6.52
CA ASP A 43 13.70 -2.40 7.73
C ASP A 43 13.05 -3.78 7.93
N CYS A 44 11.74 -3.90 7.70
CA CYS A 44 11.03 -5.16 7.77
C CYS A 44 11.50 -6.17 6.71
N ILE A 45 11.64 -5.72 5.46
CA ILE A 45 12.10 -6.59 4.35
C ILE A 45 13.54 -7.05 4.59
N GLN A 46 14.41 -6.16 5.05
CA GLN A 46 15.80 -6.54 5.34
C GLN A 46 15.86 -7.56 6.47
N ARG A 47 15.13 -7.31 7.57
CA ARG A 47 15.07 -8.25 8.69
C ARG A 47 14.55 -9.63 8.28
N ASP A 48 13.54 -9.69 7.42
CA ASP A 48 13.02 -10.96 6.89
C ASP A 48 14.08 -11.72 6.07
N LYS A 49 14.87 -11.03 5.24
CA LYS A 49 15.99 -11.61 4.49
C LYS A 49 17.15 -12.10 5.34
N PHE A 50 17.28 -11.62 6.58
CA PHE A 50 18.33 -12.07 7.50
C PHE A 50 17.89 -13.29 8.34
N ILE A 51 16.58 -13.54 8.45
CA ILE A 51 16.01 -14.62 9.26
C ILE A 51 15.69 -15.85 8.41
N ASN A 52 15.51 -15.67 7.09
CA ASN A 52 15.35 -16.75 6.11
C ASN A 52 16.63 -16.99 5.32
#